data_AF-A0A0J6WUJ1-F1
#
_entry.id   AF-A0A0J6WUJ1-F1
#
_cell.length_a   1.000
_cell.length_b   1.000
_cell.length_c   1.000
_cell.angle_alpha   90.00
_cell.angle_beta   90.00
_cell.angle_gamma   90.00
#
_symmetry.space_group_name_H-M   'P 1'
#
loop_
_entity.id
_entity.type
_entity.pdbx_description
1 polymer ?
#
loop_
_entity_poly.entity_id
_entity_poly.type
_entity_poly.pdbx_seq_one_letter_code
_entity_poly.pdbx_strand_id
1 'polypeptide(L)'
;MNRIRKLRVDKGITQEELGKILNVQKAAVSKYELGKVTPSPDVLKKLSEYFNVSTDYLLCIDDTSTNSNTLPVLTPKDEREIARDLENMIESLKGSAAMGDVEDEEDKELLRASLETAMKLSKRIAKKKFTPKKYRKE
;
A
#
# COMPACT_ATOMS: atom_id res chain seq x y z
N MET A 1 5.16 -6.78 -23.88
CA MET A 1 3.90 -6.39 -23.22
C MET A 1 4.03 -4.98 -22.68
N ASN A 2 3.04 -4.11 -22.87
CA ASN A 2 3.07 -2.75 -22.33
C ASN A 2 2.29 -2.69 -21.00
N ARG A 3 2.95 -2.29 -19.91
CA ARG A 3 2.37 -2.28 -18.55
C ARG A 3 1.24 -1.26 -18.40
N ILE A 4 1.31 -0.11 -19.08
CA ILE A 4 0.23 0.90 -19.08
C ILE A 4 -1.05 0.32 -19.69
N ARG A 5 -0.94 -0.38 -20.83
CA ARG A 5 -2.09 -1.03 -21.47
C ARG A 5 -2.72 -2.08 -20.56
N LYS A 6 -1.90 -2.89 -19.89
CA LYS A 6 -2.36 -3.92 -18.94
C LYS A 6 -3.16 -3.27 -17.81
N LEU A 7 -2.58 -2.30 -17.11
CA LEU A 7 -3.22 -1.59 -16.00
C LEU A 7 -4.53 -0.92 -16.42
N ARG A 8 -4.57 -0.34 -17.62
CA ARG A 8 -5.79 0.27 -18.17
C ARG A 8 -6.90 -0.76 -18.38
N VAL A 9 -6.58 -1.91 -18.97
CA VAL A 9 -7.54 -2.99 -19.22
C VAL A 9 -8.01 -3.62 -17.91
N ASP A 10 -7.11 -3.83 -16.96
CA ASP A 10 -7.44 -4.38 -15.63
C ASP A 10 -8.40 -3.44 -14.85
N LYS A 11 -8.29 -2.13 -15.08
CA LYS A 11 -9.23 -1.12 -14.55
C LYS A 11 -10.54 -0.99 -15.34
N GLY A 12 -10.66 -1.63 -16.50
CA GLY A 12 -11.85 -1.58 -17.35
C GLY A 12 -12.11 -0.25 -18.05
N ILE A 13 -11.08 0.62 -18.18
CA ILE A 13 -11.25 1.97 -18.77
C ILE A 13 -10.73 2.03 -20.21
N THR A 14 -11.27 2.95 -20.99
CA THR A 14 -10.88 3.26 -22.36
C THR A 14 -9.63 4.15 -22.41
N GLN A 15 -8.97 4.19 -23.57
CA GLN A 15 -7.83 5.12 -23.79
C GLN A 15 -8.24 6.59 -23.69
N GLU A 16 -9.49 6.91 -24.00
CA GLU A 16 -10.01 8.28 -23.92
C GLU A 16 -10.22 8.70 -22.47
N GLU A 17 -10.78 7.82 -21.63
CA GLU A 17 -10.91 8.05 -20.19
C GLU A 17 -9.55 8.20 -19.52
N LEU A 18 -8.59 7.33 -19.84
CA LEU A 18 -7.22 7.49 -19.34
C LEU A 18 -6.60 8.81 -19.80
N GLY A 19 -6.86 9.24 -21.04
CA GLY A 19 -6.43 10.54 -21.54
C GLY A 19 -6.99 11.69 -20.70
N LYS A 20 -8.29 11.67 -20.40
CA LYS A 20 -8.95 12.66 -19.54
C LYS A 20 -8.34 12.70 -18.13
N ILE A 21 -8.08 11.54 -17.53
CA ILE A 21 -7.45 11.41 -16.20
C ILE A 21 -6.04 12.02 -16.19
N LEU A 22 -5.24 11.75 -17.22
CA LEU A 22 -3.85 12.22 -17.31
C LEU A 22 -3.74 13.67 -17.82
N ASN A 23 -4.84 14.25 -18.30
CA ASN A 23 -4.89 15.52 -19.04
C ASN A 23 -4.04 15.49 -20.31
N VAL A 24 -4.20 14.42 -21.11
CA VAL A 24 -3.54 14.24 -22.41
C VAL A 24 -4.55 13.75 -23.45
N GLN A 25 -4.21 13.89 -24.73
CA GLN A 25 -5.07 13.37 -25.81
C GLN A 25 -5.07 11.84 -25.84
N LYS A 26 -6.19 11.22 -26.26
CA LYS A 26 -6.30 9.77 -26.53
C LYS A 26 -5.14 9.25 -27.39
N ALA A 27 -4.72 10.02 -28.39
CA ALA A 27 -3.62 9.66 -29.27
C ALA A 27 -2.28 9.54 -28.52
N ALA A 28 -2.04 10.35 -27.48
CA ALA A 28 -0.86 10.23 -26.64
C ALA A 28 -0.88 8.93 -25.85
N VAL A 29 -2.02 8.58 -25.24
CA VAL A 29 -2.22 7.30 -24.53
C VAL A 29 -1.94 6.10 -25.45
N SER A 30 -2.48 6.13 -26.67
CA SER A 30 -2.22 5.08 -27.67
C SER A 30 -0.73 4.95 -27.99
N LYS A 31 -0.01 6.07 -28.15
CA LYS A 31 1.45 6.07 -28.38
C LYS A 31 2.22 5.50 -27.19
N TYR A 32 1.81 5.82 -25.95
CA TYR A 32 2.40 5.25 -24.73
C TYR A 32 2.22 3.74 -24.68
N GLU A 33 1.01 3.24 -24.96
CA GLU A 33 0.69 1.81 -24.94
C GLU A 33 1.41 1.01 -26.05
N LEU A 34 1.77 1.68 -27.15
CA LEU A 34 2.56 1.11 -28.23
C LEU A 34 4.07 1.25 -28.00
N GLY A 35 4.51 1.96 -26.96
CA GLY A 35 5.93 2.24 -26.70
C GLY A 35 6.58 3.18 -27.72
N LYS A 36 5.78 3.91 -28.52
CA LYS A 36 6.30 4.85 -29.53
C LYS A 36 6.78 6.17 -28.94
N VAL A 37 6.25 6.52 -27.76
CA VAL A 37 6.59 7.75 -27.03
C VAL A 37 6.68 7.39 -25.55
N THR A 38 7.71 7.87 -24.88
CA THR A 38 7.83 7.78 -23.42
C THR A 38 6.98 8.88 -22.79
N PRO A 39 6.14 8.59 -21.77
CA PRO A 39 5.39 9.64 -21.10
C PRO A 39 6.34 10.61 -20.39
N SER A 40 5.97 11.89 -20.31
CA SER A 40 6.77 12.88 -19.57
C SER A 40 6.80 12.56 -18.06
N PRO A 41 7.76 13.09 -17.29
CA PRO A 41 7.82 12.88 -15.85
C PRO A 41 6.50 13.20 -15.13
N ASP A 42 5.80 14.27 -15.53
CA ASP A 42 4.50 14.63 -14.96
C ASP A 42 3.41 13.59 -15.27
N VAL A 43 3.40 13.05 -16.49
CA VAL A 43 2.43 12.01 -16.89
C VAL A 43 2.75 10.69 -16.20
N LEU A 44 4.03 10.33 -16.08
CA LEU A 44 4.50 9.16 -15.32
C LEU A 44 4.06 9.23 -13.86
N LYS A 45 4.20 10.40 -13.22
CA LYS A 45 3.73 10.61 -11.85
C LYS A 45 2.21 10.45 -11.71
N LYS A 46 1.42 10.99 -12.65
CA LYS A 46 -0.03 10.79 -12.64
C LYS A 46 -0.42 9.32 -12.86
N LEU A 47 0.27 8.63 -13.76
CA LEU A 47 0.07 7.19 -14.00
C LEU A 47 0.39 6.39 -12.74
N SER A 48 1.51 6.67 -12.07
CA SER A 48 1.94 5.96 -10.87
C SER A 48 0.93 6.17 -9.73
N GLU A 49 0.49 7.41 -9.52
CA GLU A 49 -0.53 7.74 -8.52
C GLU A 49 -1.89 7.09 -8.83
N TYR A 50 -2.34 7.13 -10.09
CA TYR A 50 -3.64 6.61 -10.50
C TYR A 50 -3.73 5.08 -10.40
N PHE A 51 -2.70 4.38 -10.87
CA PHE A 51 -2.65 2.92 -10.83
C PHE A 51 -2.06 2.36 -9.54
N ASN A 52 -1.57 3.23 -8.65
CA ASN A 52 -0.89 2.86 -7.41
C ASN A 52 0.30 1.89 -7.65
N VAL A 53 1.09 2.16 -8.69
CA VAL A 53 2.30 1.41 -9.07
C VAL A 53 3.52 2.31 -9.20
N SER A 54 4.73 1.79 -8.97
CA SER A 54 5.96 2.59 -9.10
C SER A 54 6.18 3.09 -10.53
N THR A 55 6.88 4.22 -10.69
CA THR A 55 7.33 4.68 -12.02
C THR A 55 8.25 3.65 -12.67
N ASP A 56 9.06 2.96 -11.88
CA ASP A 56 9.97 1.91 -12.33
C ASP A 56 9.18 0.70 -12.87
N TYR A 57 8.04 0.40 -12.25
CA TYR A 57 7.09 -0.54 -12.81
C TYR A 57 6.51 -0.03 -14.14
N LEU A 58 6.15 1.24 -14.27
CA LEU A 58 5.64 1.74 -15.56
C LEU A 58 6.70 1.73 -16.67
N LEU A 59 7.97 1.89 -16.32
CA LEU A 59 9.12 1.96 -17.22
C LEU A 59 9.76 0.61 -17.54
N CYS A 60 9.22 -0.50 -17.03
CA CYS A 60 9.80 -1.84 -17.21
C CYS A 60 11.21 -2.02 -16.62
N ILE A 61 11.55 -1.24 -15.59
CA ILE A 61 12.86 -1.30 -14.91
C ILE A 61 12.86 -2.39 -13.83
N ASP A 62 11.72 -2.61 -13.16
CA ASP A 62 11.55 -3.61 -12.10
C ASP A 62 10.20 -4.32 -12.22
N ASP A 63 10.10 -5.62 -11.90
CA ASP A 63 8.84 -6.38 -12.00
C ASP A 63 7.88 -6.19 -10.82
N THR A 64 8.34 -5.57 -9.72
CA THR A 64 7.50 -5.28 -8.57
C THR A 64 6.59 -4.09 -8.85
N SER A 65 5.29 -4.35 -8.89
CA SER A 65 4.26 -3.34 -9.15
C SER A 65 4.02 -2.39 -7.98
N THR A 66 4.69 -2.58 -6.84
CA THR A 66 4.44 -1.80 -5.63
C THR A 66 5.03 -0.41 -5.77
N ASN A 67 4.16 0.59 -5.89
CA ASN A 67 4.51 1.92 -5.43
C ASN A 67 4.97 1.78 -3.98
N SER A 68 6.18 2.21 -3.68
CA SER A 68 6.65 2.45 -2.31
C SER A 68 5.92 3.65 -1.70
N ASN A 69 4.58 3.66 -1.79
CA ASN A 69 3.70 4.53 -1.04
C ASN A 69 3.54 3.91 0.35
N THR A 70 4.69 3.77 1.02
CA THR A 70 4.87 3.03 2.26
C THR A 70 3.91 3.56 3.29
N LEU A 71 3.31 2.64 4.03
CA LEU A 71 2.59 2.97 5.24
C LEU A 71 3.54 3.79 6.14
N PRO A 72 3.10 4.92 6.72
CA PRO A 72 3.95 5.80 7.53
C PRO A 72 4.73 5.00 8.56
N VAL A 73 6.02 5.32 8.70
CA VAL A 73 6.89 4.61 9.64
C VAL A 73 6.36 4.78 11.06
N LEU A 74 6.48 3.71 11.86
CA LEU A 74 6.15 3.75 13.28
C LEU A 74 7.22 4.56 14.00
N THR A 75 6.80 5.45 14.88
CA THR A 75 7.73 6.13 15.79
C THR A 75 7.96 5.25 17.02
N PRO A 76 9.05 5.48 17.78
CA PRO A 76 9.26 4.81 19.06
C PRO A 76 8.12 5.01 20.07
N LYS A 77 7.30 6.06 19.89
CA LYS A 77 6.08 6.25 20.69
C LYS A 77 4.98 5.27 20.25
N ASP A 78 4.78 5.13 18.93
CA ASP A 78 3.77 4.21 18.39
C ASP A 78 4.08 2.75 18.78
N GLU A 79 5.36 2.36 18.73
CA GLU A 79 5.78 1.01 19.10
C GLU A 79 5.52 0.71 20.58
N ARG A 80 5.78 1.69 21.47
CA ARG A 80 5.47 1.56 22.90
C ARG A 80 3.96 1.48 23.17
N GLU A 81 3.15 2.24 22.43
CA GLU A 81 1.69 2.15 22.52
C GLU A 81 1.20 0.78 22.03
N ILE A 82 1.67 0.31 20.88
CA ILE A 82 1.32 -1.01 20.34
C ILE A 82 1.69 -2.12 21.32
N ALA A 83 2.90 -2.08 21.91
CA ALA A 83 3.33 -3.09 22.87
C ALA A 83 2.42 -3.15 24.11
N ARG A 84 2.04 -1.97 24.66
CA ARG A 84 1.12 -1.89 25.80
C ARG A 84 -0.26 -2.41 25.44
N ASP A 85 -0.81 -1.98 24.31
CA ASP A 85 -2.15 -2.38 23.87
C ASP A 85 -2.20 -3.89 23.56
N LEU A 86 -1.12 -4.45 23.00
CA LEU A 86 -1.00 -5.88 22.72
C LEU A 86 -1.01 -6.71 24.02
N GLU A 87 -0.27 -6.27 25.03
CA GLU A 87 -0.21 -6.95 26.33
C GLU A 87 -1.58 -6.96 27.02
N ASN A 88 -2.24 -5.80 27.06
CA ASN A 88 -3.61 -5.68 27.58
C ASN A 88 -4.60 -6.58 26.82
N MET A 89 -4.48 -6.66 25.50
CA MET A 89 -5.35 -7.49 24.66
C MET A 89 -5.12 -8.98 24.92
N ILE A 90 -3.86 -9.42 25.01
CA ILE A 90 -3.50 -10.80 25.32
C ILE A 90 -4.00 -11.20 26.71
N GLU A 91 -3.84 -10.32 27.70
CA GLU A 91 -4.33 -10.57 29.07
C GLU A 91 -5.85 -10.68 29.13
N SER A 92 -6.56 -9.80 28.42
CA SER A 92 -8.03 -9.90 28.28
C SER A 92 -8.46 -11.18 27.54
N LEU A 93 -7.67 -11.64 26.57
CA LEU A 93 -7.96 -12.86 25.81
C LEU A 93 -7.72 -14.13 26.65
N LYS A 94 -6.69 -14.16 27.51
CA LYS A 94 -6.41 -15.28 28.42
C LYS A 94 -7.59 -15.62 29.34
N GLY A 95 -8.39 -14.62 29.73
CA GLY A 95 -9.61 -14.83 30.54
C GLY A 95 -10.84 -15.25 29.72
N SER A 96 -10.73 -15.35 28.39
CA SER A 96 -11.87 -15.65 27.51
C SER A 96 -11.95 -17.15 27.18
N ALA A 97 -13.17 -17.68 27.11
CA ALA A 97 -13.43 -19.07 26.72
C ALA A 97 -12.91 -19.43 25.31
N ALA A 98 -12.58 -18.43 24.48
CA ALA A 98 -12.04 -18.59 23.13
C ALA A 98 -10.54 -18.95 23.10
N MET A 99 -9.82 -18.72 24.21
CA MET A 99 -8.39 -19.05 24.39
C MET A 99 -8.22 -20.18 25.41
N GLY A 100 -9.19 -21.10 25.49
CA GLY A 100 -9.16 -22.21 26.44
C GLY A 100 -7.77 -22.86 26.47
N ASP A 101 -7.25 -23.11 27.68
CA ASP A 101 -5.93 -23.65 28.01
C ASP A 101 -4.92 -23.67 26.84
N VAL A 102 -4.63 -22.49 26.27
CA VAL A 102 -3.48 -22.34 25.37
C VAL A 102 -2.28 -22.45 26.29
N GLU A 103 -1.85 -23.67 26.55
CA GLU A 103 -0.69 -23.98 27.38
C GLU A 103 0.58 -24.00 26.53
N ASP A 104 0.46 -24.36 25.25
CA ASP A 104 1.59 -24.43 24.32
C ASP A 104 2.17 -23.02 24.07
N GLU A 105 3.45 -22.91 24.37
CA GLU A 105 4.19 -21.66 24.29
C GLU A 105 4.36 -21.23 22.82
N GLU A 106 4.42 -22.19 21.89
CA GLU A 106 4.52 -21.91 20.45
C GLU A 106 3.25 -21.23 19.91
N ASP A 107 2.07 -21.71 20.32
CA ASP A 107 0.79 -21.13 19.89
C ASP A 107 0.58 -19.72 20.47
N LYS A 108 1.02 -19.48 21.71
CA LYS A 108 0.99 -18.13 22.31
C LYS A 108 1.89 -17.17 21.55
N GLU A 109 3.08 -17.62 21.18
CA GLU A 109 4.04 -16.80 20.45
C GLU A 109 3.53 -16.48 19.03
N LEU A 110 2.96 -17.48 18.33
CA LEU A 110 2.36 -17.29 17.01
C LEU A 110 1.19 -16.30 17.05
N LEU A 111 0.33 -16.42 18.05
CA LEU A 111 -0.79 -15.51 18.24
C LEU A 111 -0.29 -14.09 18.53
N ARG A 112 0.71 -13.95 19.41
CA ARG A 112 1.33 -12.66 19.74
C ARG A 112 1.90 -12.00 18.49
N ALA A 113 2.67 -12.73 17.69
CA ALA A 113 3.27 -12.22 16.45
C ALA A 113 2.22 -11.79 15.42
N SER A 114 1.14 -12.56 15.29
CA SER A 114 0.03 -12.27 14.39
C SER A 114 -0.72 -10.99 14.79
N LEU A 115 -1.06 -10.86 16.08
CA LEU A 115 -1.73 -9.68 16.62
C LEU A 115 -0.84 -8.44 16.53
N GLU A 116 0.45 -8.55 16.88
CA GLU A 116 1.40 -7.46 16.77
C GLU A 116 1.48 -6.93 15.34
N THR A 117 1.54 -7.83 14.36
CA THR A 117 1.57 -7.47 12.94
C THR A 117 0.30 -6.73 12.53
N ALA A 118 -0.88 -7.23 12.93
CA ALA A 118 -2.15 -6.58 12.67
C ALA A 118 -2.24 -5.18 13.29
N MET A 119 -1.78 -5.02 14.54
CA MET A 119 -1.78 -3.74 15.25
C MET A 119 -0.82 -2.73 14.63
N LYS A 120 0.39 -3.18 14.24
CA LYS A 120 1.35 -2.36 13.48
C LYS A 120 0.73 -1.85 12.18
N LEU A 121 0.09 -2.72 11.41
CA LEU A 121 -0.59 -2.34 10.17
C LEU A 121 -1.72 -1.33 10.43
N SER A 122 -2.59 -1.62 11.39
CA SER A 122 -3.70 -0.74 11.79
C SER A 122 -3.21 0.66 12.16
N LYS A 123 -2.16 0.75 12.99
CA LYS A 123 -1.57 2.03 13.41
C LYS A 123 -1.02 2.81 12.22
N ARG A 124 -0.29 2.16 11.31
CA ARG A 124 0.25 2.86 10.13
C ARG A 124 -0.86 3.32 9.19
N ILE A 125 -1.92 2.53 9.01
CA ILE A 125 -3.10 2.90 8.22
C ILE A 125 -3.79 4.12 8.85
N ALA A 126 -3.98 4.13 10.17
CA ALA A 126 -4.55 5.26 10.90
C ALA A 126 -3.71 6.52 10.72
N LYS A 127 -2.38 6.43 10.83
CA LYS A 127 -1.47 7.57 10.55
C LYS A 127 -1.59 8.06 9.10
N LYS A 128 -1.73 7.15 8.13
CA LYS A 128 -1.97 7.52 6.71
C LYS A 128 -3.33 8.17 6.50
N LYS A 129 -4.35 7.85 7.31
CA LYS A 129 -5.70 8.41 7.17
C LYS A 129 -5.86 9.75 7.90
N PHE A 130 -5.28 9.89 9.09
CA PHE A 130 -5.56 11.01 10.00
C PHE A 130 -4.40 12.00 10.18
N THR A 131 -3.15 11.64 9.83
CA THR A 131 -2.05 12.61 9.85
C THR A 131 -2.08 13.44 8.56
N PRO A 132 -2.22 14.79 8.62
CA PRO A 132 -2.13 15.65 7.45
C PRO A 132 -0.82 15.43 6.69
N LYS A 133 -0.83 15.49 5.35
CA LYS A 133 0.35 15.20 4.51
C LYS A 133 1.60 15.99 4.94
N LYS A 134 1.43 17.25 5.37
CA LYS A 134 2.51 18.13 5.84
C LYS A 134 3.26 17.67 7.12
N TYR A 135 2.73 16.68 7.85
CA TYR A 135 3.32 16.19 9.11
C TYR A 135 3.74 14.72 9.05
N ARG A 136 3.65 14.06 7.88
CA ARG A 136 4.17 12.69 7.74
C ARG A 136 5.68 12.79 7.57
N LYS A 137 6.43 12.17 8.48
CA LYS A 137 7.87 11.93 8.28
C LYS A 137 7.97 10.81 7.24
N GLU A 138 8.58 11.12 6.10
CA GLU A 138 8.91 10.15 5.05
C GLU A 138 10.01 9.20 5.53
#